data_AF-A0A3R9TLB1-F1
#
_entry.id   AF-A0A3R9TLB1-F1
#
_cell.length_a   1.000
_cell.length_b   1.000
_cell.length_c   1.000
_cell.angle_alpha   90.00
_cell.angle_beta   90.00
_cell.angle_gamma   90.00
#
_symmetry.space_group_name_H-M   'P 1'
#
loop_
_entity.id
_entity.type
_entity.pdbx_description
1 polymer ?
#
loop_
_entity_poly.entity_id
_entity_poly.type
_entity_poly.pdbx_seq_one_letter_code
_entity_poly.pdbx_strand_id
1 'polypeptide(L)'
;MRGEDAELPRPPATGEHDFLVVERELLASTEAADFWHRQADAEPLLFSRGQFHGAANAVAGVEFTVPGPVLDGMRATARDTGTSLKSLALAAHARALSLWTGRDDVVTGVVVNTRPERPGADLMVGLYLNTVPLRLTGLDAPLPELARRAHASERDGAPHRAFPLARIENRLGRPAFDVTFNFMNFHVYHDLDGTRGLPTRDWWVKGKPSFPFRVDFEVDGTEAGSRVSVAYDPALLDEARVREYARHFEAALTAAAGGAA
;
A
#
# COMPACT_ATOMS: atom_id res chain seq x y z
N MET A 1 -9.63 -32.22 -16.03
CA MET A 1 -8.42 -31.75 -16.72
C MET A 1 -7.95 -32.85 -17.66
N ARG A 2 -7.59 -32.53 -18.92
CA ARG A 2 -7.20 -33.52 -19.95
C ARG A 2 -5.72 -33.93 -19.90
N GLY A 3 -4.92 -33.36 -18.98
CA GLY A 3 -3.48 -33.63 -18.90
C GLY A 3 -2.66 -33.04 -20.05
N GLU A 4 -3.26 -32.15 -20.84
CA GLU A 4 -2.60 -31.40 -21.90
C GLU A 4 -1.86 -30.20 -21.29
N ASP A 5 -0.67 -29.89 -21.80
CA ASP A 5 0.07 -28.70 -21.41
C ASP A 5 -0.77 -27.46 -21.73
N ALA A 6 -0.98 -26.62 -20.72
CA ALA A 6 -1.62 -25.33 -20.94
C ALA A 6 -0.67 -24.45 -21.76
N GLU A 7 -1.13 -23.90 -22.88
CA GLU A 7 -0.40 -22.91 -23.68
C GLU A 7 -0.32 -21.57 -22.94
N LEU A 8 0.44 -21.53 -21.85
CA LEU A 8 0.69 -20.33 -21.07
C LEU A 8 1.88 -19.57 -21.65
N PRO A 9 1.83 -18.22 -21.64
CA PRO A 9 2.96 -17.42 -22.09
C PRO A 9 4.18 -17.68 -21.19
N ARG A 10 5.35 -17.80 -21.81
CA ARG A 10 6.60 -18.03 -21.06
C ARG A 10 7.02 -16.75 -20.34
N PRO A 11 7.39 -16.81 -19.03
CA PRO A 11 8.01 -15.70 -18.34
C PRO A 11 9.29 -15.23 -19.06
N PRO A 12 9.63 -13.94 -19.03
CA PRO A 12 10.85 -13.44 -19.64
C PRO A 12 12.09 -13.99 -18.93
N ALA A 13 13.05 -14.51 -19.70
CA ALA A 13 14.25 -15.17 -19.17
C ALA A 13 15.19 -14.24 -18.37
N THR A 14 15.15 -12.92 -18.61
CA THR A 14 16.07 -11.93 -18.01
C THR A 14 15.42 -11.08 -16.91
N GLY A 15 14.20 -11.39 -16.47
CA GLY A 15 13.45 -10.56 -15.53
C GLY A 15 14.23 -10.20 -14.26
N GLU A 16 14.83 -11.20 -13.61
CA GLU A 16 15.62 -11.02 -12.39
C GLU A 16 16.88 -10.19 -12.63
N HIS A 17 17.61 -10.47 -13.71
CA HIS A 17 18.81 -9.73 -14.09
C HIS A 17 18.50 -8.24 -14.30
N ASP A 18 17.44 -7.92 -15.03
CA ASP A 18 17.07 -6.53 -15.33
C ASP A 18 16.69 -5.76 -14.06
N PHE A 19 15.99 -6.41 -13.13
CA PHE A 19 15.68 -5.85 -11.83
C PHE A 19 16.96 -5.53 -11.03
N LEU A 20 17.92 -6.46 -10.98
CA LEU A 20 19.20 -6.27 -10.27
C LEU A 20 20.05 -5.15 -10.86
N VAL A 21 19.99 -4.93 -12.17
CA VAL A 21 20.67 -3.79 -12.81
C VAL A 21 20.09 -2.47 -12.30
N VAL A 22 18.77 -2.32 -12.33
CA VAL A 22 18.08 -1.11 -11.84
C VAL A 22 18.33 -0.89 -10.34
N GLU A 23 18.24 -1.94 -9.52
CA GLU A 23 18.53 -1.84 -8.08
C GLU A 23 19.97 -1.38 -7.82
N ARG A 24 20.93 -1.91 -8.56
CA ARG A 24 22.35 -1.55 -8.44
C ARG A 24 22.62 -0.10 -8.86
N GLU A 25 21.96 0.39 -9.91
CA GLU A 25 22.05 1.80 -10.32
C GLU A 25 21.47 2.72 -9.24
N LEU A 26 20.31 2.39 -8.69
CA LEU A 26 19.69 3.14 -7.60
C LEU A 26 20.54 3.12 -6.32
N LEU A 27 21.18 1.99 -5.99
CA LEU A 27 22.09 1.89 -4.85
C LEU A 27 23.31 2.83 -4.95
N ALA A 28 23.74 3.16 -6.17
CA ALA A 28 24.81 4.11 -6.42
C ALA A 28 24.32 5.58 -6.53
N SER A 29 23.01 5.81 -6.56
CA SER A 29 22.41 7.13 -6.74
C SER A 29 22.26 7.88 -5.41
N THR A 30 23.00 8.98 -5.28
CA THR A 30 22.82 9.94 -4.16
C THR A 30 21.46 10.64 -4.24
N GLU A 31 20.97 10.91 -5.44
CA GLU A 31 19.65 11.52 -5.67
C GLU A 31 18.52 10.66 -5.09
N ALA A 32 18.51 9.36 -5.42
CA ALA A 32 17.52 8.42 -4.88
C ALA A 32 17.61 8.31 -3.36
N ALA A 33 18.84 8.23 -2.82
CA ALA A 33 19.07 8.17 -1.39
C ALA A 33 18.60 9.43 -0.66
N ASP A 34 18.83 10.62 -1.23
CA ASP A 34 18.42 11.90 -0.65
C ASP A 34 16.91 12.11 -0.77
N PHE A 35 16.29 11.68 -1.88
CA PHE A 35 14.84 11.71 -2.06
C PHE A 35 14.13 10.92 -0.96
N TRP A 36 14.50 9.65 -0.76
CA TRP A 36 13.85 8.82 0.26
C TRP A 36 14.17 9.25 1.67
N HIS A 37 15.37 9.80 1.91
CA HIS A 37 15.69 10.39 3.21
C HIS A 37 14.73 11.55 3.53
N ARG A 38 14.48 12.49 2.60
CA ARG A 38 13.52 13.59 2.82
C ARG A 38 12.09 13.09 3.08
N GLN A 39 11.66 12.04 2.39
CA GLN A 39 10.34 11.43 2.62
C GLN A 39 10.25 10.78 4.00
N ALA A 40 11.32 10.19 4.50
CA ALA A 40 11.32 9.46 5.78
C ALA A 40 11.75 10.29 6.99
N ASP A 41 12.30 11.48 6.78
CA ASP A 41 12.80 12.38 7.83
C ASP A 41 11.65 13.11 8.56
N ALA A 42 10.84 12.32 9.25
CA ALA A 42 9.82 12.75 10.20
C ALA A 42 9.76 11.74 11.36
N GLU A 43 9.40 12.19 12.55
CA GLU A 43 9.30 11.28 13.71
C GLU A 43 8.29 10.14 13.47
N PRO A 44 8.57 8.93 13.96
CA PRO A 44 7.62 7.80 13.91
C PRO A 44 6.24 8.20 14.41
N LEU A 45 5.21 7.61 13.80
CA LEU A 45 3.84 8.10 13.96
C LEU A 45 3.17 7.56 15.23
N LEU A 46 3.23 6.25 15.44
CA LEU A 46 2.54 5.56 16.53
C LEU A 46 3.47 5.16 17.66
N PHE A 47 4.69 4.77 17.33
CA PHE A 47 5.61 4.19 18.29
C PHE A 47 6.90 4.99 18.43
N SER A 48 7.24 5.37 19.65
CA SER A 48 8.52 6.01 19.95
C SER A 48 9.70 5.09 19.58
N ARG A 49 10.83 5.67 19.18
CA ARG A 49 12.07 4.93 18.89
C ARG A 49 12.40 4.00 20.06
N GLY A 50 12.60 2.71 19.78
CA GLY A 50 12.95 1.69 20.78
C GLY A 50 11.78 1.03 21.51
N GLN A 51 10.51 1.38 21.21
CA GLN A 51 9.34 0.74 21.82
C GLN A 51 9.16 -0.74 21.46
N PHE A 52 9.80 -1.21 20.39
CA PHE A 52 9.88 -2.64 20.11
C PHE A 52 11.31 -3.06 19.75
N HIS A 53 11.75 -4.18 20.33
CA HIS A 53 12.97 -4.89 19.97
C HIS A 53 12.54 -6.27 19.42
N GLY A 54 12.71 -6.50 18.12
CA GLY A 54 12.29 -7.73 17.44
C GLY A 54 11.35 -7.49 16.27
N ALA A 55 10.91 -8.55 15.60
CA ALA A 55 9.93 -8.46 14.53
C ALA A 55 8.53 -8.27 15.14
N ALA A 56 7.82 -7.21 14.75
CA ALA A 56 6.42 -7.02 15.08
C ALA A 56 5.59 -8.25 14.64
N ASN A 57 4.45 -8.47 15.26
CA ASN A 57 3.59 -9.62 14.99
C ASN A 57 2.14 -9.20 14.81
N ALA A 58 1.82 -8.58 13.67
CA ALA A 58 0.47 -8.12 13.36
C ALA A 58 -0.51 -9.27 13.05
N VAL A 59 -0.94 -9.99 14.11
CA VAL A 59 -1.78 -11.20 14.05
C VAL A 59 -3.26 -10.96 14.38
N ALA A 60 -3.58 -9.84 15.04
CA ALA A 60 -4.96 -9.42 15.26
C ALA A 60 -5.41 -8.51 14.12
N GLY A 61 -6.72 -8.40 13.88
CA GLY A 61 -7.20 -7.51 12.85
C GLY A 61 -8.68 -7.13 12.94
N VAL A 62 -9.00 -6.00 12.33
CA VAL A 62 -10.36 -5.53 12.10
C VAL A 62 -10.56 -5.30 10.61
N GLU A 63 -11.78 -5.48 10.13
CA GLU A 63 -12.11 -5.27 8.72
C GLU A 63 -13.43 -4.55 8.57
N PHE A 64 -13.60 -3.87 7.44
CA PHE A 64 -14.87 -3.28 7.01
C PHE A 64 -15.00 -3.34 5.49
N THR A 65 -16.24 -3.48 5.03
CA THR A 65 -16.58 -3.49 3.59
C THR A 65 -16.64 -2.07 3.06
N VAL A 66 -16.18 -1.85 1.84
CA VAL A 66 -16.35 -0.58 1.11
C VAL A 66 -17.52 -0.75 0.13
N PRO A 67 -18.67 -0.09 0.37
CA PRO A 67 -19.83 -0.25 -0.50
C PRO A 67 -19.55 0.16 -1.95
N GLY A 68 -20.14 -0.56 -2.91
CA GLY A 68 -20.03 -0.24 -4.35
C GLY A 68 -20.29 1.24 -4.70
N PRO A 69 -21.36 1.88 -4.18
CA PRO A 69 -21.62 3.29 -4.42
C PRO A 69 -20.51 4.23 -3.92
N VAL A 70 -19.87 3.91 -2.78
CA VAL A 70 -18.73 4.69 -2.24
C VAL A 70 -17.55 4.55 -3.20
N LEU A 71 -17.23 3.33 -3.62
CA LEU A 71 -16.15 3.06 -4.56
C LEU A 71 -16.35 3.75 -5.91
N ASP A 72 -17.58 3.75 -6.43
CA ASP A 72 -17.91 4.41 -7.70
C ASP A 72 -17.82 5.93 -7.59
N GLY A 73 -18.26 6.51 -6.47
CA GLY A 73 -18.04 7.91 -6.17
C GLY A 73 -16.56 8.26 -6.07
N MET A 74 -15.74 7.43 -5.40
CA MET A 74 -14.29 7.62 -5.34
C MET A 74 -13.64 7.55 -6.72
N ARG A 75 -14.09 6.62 -7.59
CA ARG A 75 -13.63 6.52 -8.98
C ARG A 75 -14.00 7.79 -9.77
N ALA A 76 -15.19 8.36 -9.54
CA ALA A 76 -15.61 9.62 -10.15
C ALA A 76 -14.73 10.79 -9.67
N THR A 77 -14.57 10.97 -8.36
CA THR A 77 -13.68 11.98 -7.79
C THR A 77 -12.28 11.88 -8.36
N ALA A 78 -11.70 10.67 -8.39
CA ALA A 78 -10.36 10.45 -8.91
C ALA A 78 -10.22 10.87 -10.38
N ARG A 79 -11.22 10.59 -11.22
CA ARG A 79 -11.27 11.05 -12.61
C ARG A 79 -11.33 12.58 -12.69
N ASP A 80 -12.21 13.21 -11.92
CA ASP A 80 -12.42 14.66 -11.94
C ASP A 80 -11.20 15.44 -11.45
N THR A 81 -10.42 14.85 -10.53
CA THR A 81 -9.20 15.46 -9.98
C THR A 81 -7.94 15.11 -10.74
N GLY A 82 -8.02 14.24 -11.75
CA GLY A 82 -6.85 13.75 -12.50
C GLY A 82 -5.89 12.92 -11.66
N THR A 83 -6.41 12.14 -10.70
CA THR A 83 -5.64 11.29 -9.78
C THR A 83 -6.07 9.83 -9.89
N SER A 84 -5.39 8.93 -9.19
CA SER A 84 -5.79 7.52 -9.13
C SER A 84 -6.70 7.22 -7.94
N LEU A 85 -7.49 6.15 -8.02
CA LEU A 85 -8.25 5.62 -6.88
C LEU A 85 -7.32 5.29 -5.70
N LYS A 86 -6.13 4.75 -5.98
CA LYS A 86 -5.08 4.49 -4.97
C LYS A 86 -4.65 5.77 -4.26
N SER A 87 -4.39 6.85 -5.01
CA SER A 87 -3.95 8.13 -4.46
C SER A 87 -5.04 8.77 -3.58
N LEU A 88 -6.30 8.64 -3.98
CA LEU A 88 -7.45 9.11 -3.19
C LEU A 88 -7.63 8.29 -1.90
N ALA A 89 -7.47 6.97 -1.98
CA ALA A 89 -7.51 6.11 -0.81
C ALA A 89 -6.33 6.34 0.14
N LEU A 90 -5.14 6.57 -0.39
CA LEU A 90 -3.94 6.93 0.38
C LEU A 90 -4.12 8.27 1.10
N ALA A 91 -4.75 9.25 0.45
CA ALA A 91 -5.13 10.52 1.09
C ALA A 91 -6.15 10.32 2.22
N ALA A 92 -7.17 9.47 2.02
CA ALA A 92 -8.13 9.12 3.07
C ALA A 92 -7.46 8.39 4.24
N HIS A 93 -6.51 7.49 3.97
CA HIS A 93 -5.68 6.82 4.98
C HIS A 93 -4.86 7.82 5.80
N ALA A 94 -4.16 8.76 5.14
CA ALA A 94 -3.38 9.78 5.82
C ALA A 94 -4.27 10.72 6.66
N ARG A 95 -5.44 11.11 6.15
CA ARG A 95 -6.46 11.85 6.92
C ARG A 95 -6.89 11.07 8.17
N ALA A 96 -7.15 9.76 8.05
CA ALA A 96 -7.54 8.93 9.17
C ALA A 96 -6.43 8.82 10.23
N LEU A 97 -5.18 8.66 9.81
CA LEU A 97 -4.01 8.69 10.68
C LEU A 97 -3.87 10.04 11.39
N SER A 98 -4.13 11.15 10.69
CA SER A 98 -4.11 12.49 11.27
C SER A 98 -5.16 12.64 12.37
N LEU A 99 -6.40 12.24 12.10
CA LEU A 99 -7.49 12.28 13.07
C LEU A 99 -7.22 11.38 14.28
N TRP A 100 -6.60 10.23 14.06
CA TRP A 100 -6.29 9.26 15.11
C TRP A 100 -5.13 9.70 16.02
N THR A 101 -4.13 10.38 15.47
CA THR A 101 -2.89 10.74 16.18
C THR A 101 -2.80 12.22 16.56
N GLY A 102 -3.67 13.06 16.00
CA GLY A 102 -3.58 14.51 16.09
C GLY A 102 -2.41 15.13 15.31
N ARG A 103 -1.74 14.37 14.45
CA ARG A 103 -0.56 14.82 13.68
C ARG A 103 -0.97 15.28 12.29
N ASP A 104 -0.47 16.44 11.89
CA ASP A 104 -0.68 16.97 10.53
C ASP A 104 0.43 16.61 9.54
N ASP A 105 1.45 15.88 10.01
CA ASP A 105 2.60 15.41 9.24
C ASP A 105 2.76 13.91 9.51
N VAL A 106 2.46 13.11 8.48
CA VAL A 106 2.36 11.65 8.57
C VAL A 106 3.28 11.03 7.52
N VAL A 107 4.08 10.05 7.96
CA VAL A 107 4.84 9.14 7.09
C VAL A 107 4.25 7.74 7.21
N THR A 108 3.83 7.17 6.09
CA THR A 108 3.33 5.79 5.98
C THR A 108 4.14 5.02 4.96
N GLY A 109 4.34 3.73 5.18
CA GLY A 109 4.98 2.84 4.21
C GLY A 109 4.00 2.42 3.13
N VAL A 110 4.23 2.80 1.89
CA VAL A 110 3.38 2.43 0.76
C VAL A 110 4.00 1.25 0.02
N VAL A 111 3.25 0.17 -0.13
CA VAL A 111 3.67 -0.99 -0.92
C VAL A 111 3.62 -0.63 -2.40
N VAL A 112 4.73 -0.89 -3.09
CA VAL A 112 4.93 -0.58 -4.51
C VAL A 112 5.51 -1.79 -5.24
N ASN A 113 5.14 -1.95 -6.50
CA ASN A 113 5.76 -2.90 -7.40
C ASN A 113 7.02 -2.28 -8.03
N THR A 114 8.11 -3.04 -8.08
CA THR A 114 9.41 -2.65 -8.60
C THR A 114 9.75 -3.33 -9.93
N ARG A 115 8.81 -4.08 -10.52
CA ARG A 115 8.97 -4.62 -11.88
C ARG A 115 9.34 -3.50 -12.87
N PRO A 116 10.24 -3.79 -13.83
CA PRO A 116 10.62 -2.85 -14.86
C PRO A 116 9.44 -2.55 -15.80
N GLU A 117 9.38 -1.34 -16.33
CA GLU A 117 8.31 -0.89 -17.23
C GLU A 117 8.58 -1.33 -18.66
N ARG A 118 8.50 -2.65 -18.91
CA ARG A 118 8.72 -3.25 -20.23
C ARG A 118 7.72 -4.37 -20.53
N PRO A 119 7.50 -4.69 -21.81
CA PRO A 119 6.64 -5.82 -22.19
C PRO A 119 7.06 -7.13 -21.50
N GLY A 120 6.06 -7.87 -21.00
CA GLY A 120 6.24 -9.15 -20.32
C GLY A 120 6.72 -9.06 -18.87
N ALA A 121 6.91 -7.85 -18.31
CA ALA A 121 7.30 -7.69 -16.91
C ALA A 121 6.20 -8.14 -15.93
N ASP A 122 4.94 -8.07 -16.35
CA ASP A 122 3.76 -8.60 -15.68
C ASP A 122 3.81 -10.14 -15.50
N LEU A 123 4.50 -10.84 -16.39
CA LEU A 123 4.72 -12.29 -16.35
C LEU A 123 5.95 -12.69 -15.51
N MET A 124 6.71 -11.73 -14.97
CA MET A 124 7.88 -12.02 -14.15
C MET A 124 7.48 -12.65 -12.81
N VAL A 125 8.06 -13.81 -12.53
CA VAL A 125 7.91 -14.54 -11.26
C VAL A 125 9.07 -14.16 -10.33
N GLY A 126 8.76 -13.74 -9.11
CA GLY A 126 9.75 -13.31 -8.12
C GLY A 126 9.19 -12.29 -7.13
N LEU A 127 10.01 -11.87 -6.17
CA LEU A 127 9.67 -10.83 -5.21
C LEU A 127 10.05 -9.45 -5.77
N TYR A 128 9.06 -8.77 -6.34
CA TYR A 128 9.21 -7.41 -6.89
C TYR A 128 8.35 -6.40 -6.13
N LEU A 129 8.16 -6.63 -4.84
CA LEU A 129 7.50 -5.67 -3.95
C LEU A 129 8.56 -4.97 -3.12
N ASN A 130 8.39 -3.67 -2.96
CA ASN A 130 9.11 -2.85 -1.99
C ASN A 130 8.09 -2.05 -1.19
N THR A 131 8.47 -1.60 -0.01
CA THR A 131 7.66 -0.68 0.79
C THR A 131 8.46 0.59 0.98
N VAL A 132 7.97 1.70 0.46
CA VAL A 132 8.68 2.99 0.46
C VAL A 132 7.97 4.00 1.36
N PRO A 133 8.72 4.87 2.08
CA PRO A 133 8.12 5.91 2.89
C PRO A 133 7.44 6.95 2.00
N LEU A 134 6.21 7.33 2.34
CA LEU A 134 5.50 8.43 1.70
C LEU A 134 5.01 9.39 2.77
N ARG A 135 5.45 10.65 2.67
CA ARG A 135 5.08 11.73 3.59
C ARG A 135 3.95 12.57 3.03
N LEU A 136 2.95 12.85 3.86
CA LEU A 136 1.89 13.81 3.56
C LEU A 136 1.73 14.79 4.73
N THR A 137 1.55 16.07 4.38
CA THR A 137 1.37 17.18 5.32
C THR A 137 0.15 18.02 4.96
N GLY A 138 -0.33 18.85 5.89
CA GLY A 138 -1.50 19.71 5.68
C GLY A 138 -2.75 18.86 5.46
N LEU A 139 -2.91 17.85 6.31
CA LEU A 139 -3.89 16.78 6.23
C LEU A 139 -5.30 17.28 6.55
N ASP A 140 -5.49 18.51 6.99
CA ASP A 140 -6.80 19.18 7.11
C ASP A 140 -7.39 19.63 5.75
N ALA A 141 -6.57 19.72 4.69
CA ALA A 141 -6.99 20.11 3.35
C ALA A 141 -8.03 19.16 2.73
N PRO A 142 -8.93 19.62 1.83
CA PRO A 142 -9.94 18.77 1.21
C PRO A 142 -9.36 17.50 0.57
N LEU A 143 -10.05 16.36 0.68
CA LEU A 143 -9.57 15.07 0.15
C LEU A 143 -9.16 15.09 -1.33
N PRO A 144 -9.89 15.77 -2.24
CA PRO A 144 -9.45 15.96 -3.63
C PRO A 144 -8.05 16.61 -3.76
N GLU A 145 -7.73 17.55 -2.87
CA GLU A 145 -6.44 18.22 -2.86
C GLU A 145 -5.35 17.31 -2.27
N LEU A 146 -5.65 16.63 -1.17
CA LEU A 146 -4.74 15.65 -0.59
C LEU A 146 -4.45 14.50 -1.55
N ALA A 147 -5.43 14.05 -2.33
CA ALA A 147 -5.26 13.05 -3.37
C ALA A 147 -4.29 13.52 -4.45
N ARG A 148 -4.32 14.80 -4.84
CA ARG A 148 -3.33 15.37 -5.77
C ARG A 148 -1.93 15.40 -5.17
N ARG A 149 -1.79 15.73 -3.88
CA ARG A 149 -0.49 15.68 -3.18
C ARG A 149 0.05 14.25 -3.09
N ALA A 150 -0.81 13.29 -2.73
CA ALA A 150 -0.47 11.86 -2.73
C ALA A 150 -0.04 11.39 -4.12
N HIS A 151 -0.82 11.72 -5.15
CA HIS A 151 -0.51 11.37 -6.53
C HIS A 151 0.83 11.95 -7.01
N ALA A 152 1.10 13.22 -6.70
CA ALA A 152 2.38 13.85 -7.00
C ALA A 152 3.54 13.14 -6.28
N SER A 153 3.38 12.83 -4.99
CA SER A 153 4.40 12.10 -4.22
C SER A 153 4.67 10.70 -4.78
N GLU A 154 3.62 9.95 -5.16
CA GLU A 154 3.76 8.65 -5.82
C GLU A 154 4.51 8.76 -7.16
N ARG A 155 4.16 9.76 -7.98
CA ARG A 155 4.82 10.01 -9.28
C ARG A 155 6.28 10.38 -9.10
N ASP A 156 6.58 11.29 -8.18
CA ASP A 156 7.94 11.79 -7.96
C ASP A 156 8.83 10.69 -7.33
N GLY A 157 8.24 9.76 -6.56
CA GLY A 157 8.94 8.59 -6.02
C GLY A 157 9.08 7.42 -7.00
N ALA A 158 8.30 7.37 -8.09
CA ALA A 158 8.29 6.25 -9.03
C ALA A 158 9.68 5.92 -9.63
N PRO A 159 10.53 6.90 -10.04
CA PRO A 159 11.88 6.61 -10.54
C PRO A 159 12.80 5.97 -9.50
N HIS A 160 12.49 6.13 -8.21
CA HIS A 160 13.33 5.66 -7.10
C HIS A 160 12.75 4.45 -6.37
N ARG A 161 11.61 3.90 -6.82
CA ARG A 161 10.82 2.89 -6.09
C ARG A 161 11.53 1.56 -5.82
N ALA A 162 12.57 1.24 -6.58
CA ALA A 162 13.41 0.07 -6.38
C ALA A 162 14.56 0.29 -5.38
N PHE A 163 14.71 1.49 -4.80
CA PHE A 163 15.72 1.76 -3.80
C PHE A 163 15.42 0.96 -2.51
N PRO A 164 16.36 0.15 -1.98
CA PRO A 164 16.04 -0.76 -0.88
C PRO A 164 15.68 -0.06 0.42
N LEU A 165 14.55 -0.46 1.05
CA LEU A 165 14.10 0.07 2.35
C LEU A 165 15.20 0.00 3.43
N ALA A 166 15.93 -1.11 3.50
CA ALA A 166 17.02 -1.28 4.46
C ALA A 166 18.09 -0.19 4.35
N ARG A 167 18.34 0.37 3.15
CA ARG A 167 19.30 1.48 2.97
C ARG A 167 18.75 2.80 3.49
N ILE A 168 17.44 3.03 3.36
CA ILE A 168 16.75 4.19 3.92
C ILE A 168 16.85 4.12 5.45
N GLU A 169 16.49 2.99 6.04
CA GLU A 169 16.51 2.78 7.50
C GLU A 169 17.92 2.85 8.10
N ASN A 170 18.92 2.27 7.43
CA ASN A 170 20.31 2.37 7.84
C ASN A 170 20.81 3.82 7.86
N ARG A 171 20.39 4.65 6.89
CA ARG A 171 20.74 6.08 6.87
C ARG A 171 20.04 6.86 7.98
N LEU A 172 18.80 6.51 8.31
CA LEU A 172 18.04 7.13 9.40
C LEU A 172 18.50 6.68 10.80
N GLY A 173 19.10 5.49 10.90
CA GLY A 173 19.41 4.83 12.17
C GLY A 173 18.16 4.32 12.91
N ARG A 174 17.04 4.15 12.20
CA ARG A 174 15.74 3.67 12.75
C ARG A 174 14.81 3.20 11.63
N PRO A 175 13.69 2.51 11.96
CA PRO A 175 12.62 2.27 10.99
C PRO A 175 12.10 3.57 10.38
N ALA A 176 11.80 3.53 9.08
CA ALA A 176 11.31 4.70 8.33
C ALA A 176 9.85 5.05 8.64
N PHE A 177 9.04 4.03 8.96
CA PHE A 177 7.61 4.11 9.29
C PHE A 177 7.21 2.91 10.14
N ASP A 178 6.07 3.02 10.82
CA ASP A 178 5.46 1.97 11.64
C ASP A 178 4.05 1.55 11.16
N VAL A 179 3.45 2.36 10.29
CA VAL A 179 2.20 2.07 9.60
C VAL A 179 2.49 1.78 8.13
N THR A 180 1.82 0.77 7.58
CA THR A 180 1.87 0.46 6.14
C THR A 180 0.50 0.53 5.49
N PHE A 181 0.48 0.95 4.22
CA PHE A 181 -0.67 0.99 3.35
C PHE A 181 -0.38 0.23 2.06
N ASN A 182 -1.24 -0.73 1.75
CA ASN A 182 -1.19 -1.51 0.53
C ASN A 182 -2.52 -1.41 -0.19
N PHE A 183 -2.48 -1.25 -1.51
CA PHE A 183 -3.65 -1.13 -2.36
C PHE A 183 -3.60 -2.21 -3.42
N MET A 184 -4.60 -3.08 -3.44
CA MET A 184 -4.70 -4.20 -4.35
C MET A 184 -6.00 -4.11 -5.14
N ASN A 185 -5.89 -4.07 -6.47
CA ASN A 185 -7.03 -4.10 -7.36
C ASN A 185 -7.10 -5.46 -8.06
N PHE A 186 -8.07 -6.28 -7.69
CA PHE A 186 -8.22 -7.67 -8.14
C PHE A 186 -8.98 -7.81 -9.47
N HIS A 187 -9.19 -6.72 -10.23
CA HIS A 187 -9.86 -6.78 -11.54
C HIS A 187 -9.34 -7.85 -12.51
N VAL A 188 -8.04 -8.19 -12.46
CA VAL A 188 -7.42 -9.24 -13.30
C VAL A 188 -7.90 -10.66 -12.93
N TYR A 189 -8.37 -10.87 -11.70
CA TYR A 189 -8.89 -12.17 -11.27
C TYR A 189 -10.33 -12.43 -11.75
N HIS A 190 -11.08 -11.39 -12.13
CA HIS A 190 -12.38 -11.58 -12.78
C HIS A 190 -12.25 -12.28 -14.14
N ASP A 191 -11.11 -12.12 -14.84
CA ASP A 191 -10.85 -12.79 -16.11
C ASP A 191 -10.48 -14.28 -15.94
N LEU A 192 -10.20 -14.73 -14.71
CA LEU A 192 -10.02 -16.14 -14.37
C LEU A 192 -11.36 -16.89 -14.22
N ASP A 193 -12.51 -16.24 -14.50
CA ASP A 193 -13.83 -16.88 -14.60
C ASP A 193 -13.87 -18.02 -15.64
N GLY A 194 -12.89 -18.10 -16.56
CA GLY A 194 -12.71 -19.26 -17.44
C GLY A 194 -12.37 -20.58 -16.72
N THR A 195 -12.00 -20.52 -15.44
CA THR A 195 -11.66 -21.67 -14.58
C THR A 195 -12.84 -22.17 -13.71
N ARG A 196 -14.08 -21.81 -14.07
CA ARG A 196 -15.36 -22.16 -13.41
C ARG A 196 -15.61 -23.63 -13.03
N GLY A 197 -14.72 -24.57 -13.38
CA GLY A 197 -14.78 -25.97 -12.98
C GLY A 197 -14.00 -26.33 -11.70
N LEU A 198 -13.23 -25.40 -11.11
CA LEU A 198 -12.48 -25.63 -9.87
C LEU A 198 -12.95 -24.64 -8.80
N PRO A 199 -13.82 -25.06 -7.87
CA PRO A 199 -14.14 -24.22 -6.73
C PRO A 199 -12.87 -24.05 -5.88
N THR A 200 -12.32 -22.85 -5.83
CA THR A 200 -11.37 -22.45 -4.79
C THR A 200 -12.14 -22.45 -3.48
N ARG A 201 -11.83 -23.38 -2.59
CA ARG A 201 -12.55 -23.51 -1.31
C ARG A 201 -11.96 -22.63 -0.21
N ASP A 202 -10.63 -22.59 -0.14
CA ASP A 202 -9.91 -21.90 0.93
C ASP A 202 -8.59 -21.37 0.38
N TRP A 203 -8.26 -20.13 0.73
CA TRP A 203 -6.93 -19.56 0.58
C TRP A 203 -6.40 -19.16 1.96
N TRP A 204 -5.12 -19.39 2.20
CA TRP A 204 -4.46 -18.96 3.42
C TRP A 204 -3.22 -18.17 3.07
N VAL A 205 -3.01 -17.07 3.78
CA VAL A 205 -1.76 -16.31 3.72
C VAL A 205 -1.06 -16.47 5.05
N LYS A 206 0.14 -17.04 5.03
CA LYS A 206 1.02 -17.10 6.19
C LYS A 206 2.27 -16.28 5.89
N GLY A 207 2.19 -14.98 6.12
CA GLY A 207 3.35 -14.09 6.20
C GLY A 207 3.76 -13.86 7.64
N LYS A 208 5.02 -13.52 7.90
CA LYS A 208 5.40 -12.80 9.11
C LYS A 208 5.32 -11.31 8.78
N PRO A 209 4.30 -10.58 9.25
CA PRO A 209 4.24 -9.15 9.00
C PRO A 209 5.40 -8.51 9.75
N SER A 210 6.35 -7.89 9.04
CA SER A 210 7.47 -7.18 9.69
C SER A 210 7.05 -5.83 10.29
N PHE A 211 5.78 -5.42 10.09
CA PHE A 211 5.24 -4.12 10.49
C PHE A 211 4.14 -4.28 11.54
N PRO A 212 4.12 -3.44 12.59
CA PRO A 212 3.18 -3.54 13.71
C PRO A 212 1.76 -3.09 13.38
N PHE A 213 1.57 -2.32 12.31
CA PHE A 213 0.26 -1.87 11.84
C PHE A 213 0.21 -1.84 10.31
N ARG A 214 -0.71 -2.60 9.72
CA ARG A 214 -0.84 -2.77 8.28
C ARG A 214 -2.27 -2.56 7.85
N VAL A 215 -2.43 -1.78 6.79
CA VAL A 215 -3.72 -1.46 6.17
C VAL A 215 -3.69 -1.97 4.74
N ASP A 216 -4.50 -2.97 4.44
CA ASP A 216 -4.68 -3.51 3.10
C ASP A 216 -6.05 -3.04 2.58
N PHE A 217 -6.07 -2.29 1.48
CA PHE A 217 -7.30 -1.95 0.76
C PHE A 217 -7.39 -2.80 -0.51
N GLU A 218 -8.35 -3.71 -0.49
CA GLU A 218 -8.67 -4.61 -1.58
C GLU A 218 -9.89 -4.08 -2.35
N VAL A 219 -9.74 -3.97 -3.67
CA VAL A 219 -10.79 -3.53 -4.58
C VAL A 219 -11.17 -4.67 -5.50
N ASP A 220 -12.47 -4.87 -5.66
CA ASP A 220 -13.09 -5.89 -6.53
C ASP A 220 -12.59 -7.32 -6.20
N GLY A 221 -12.46 -7.64 -4.90
CA GLY A 221 -12.06 -8.96 -4.43
C GLY A 221 -13.07 -10.05 -4.82
N THR A 222 -12.56 -11.23 -5.18
CA THR A 222 -13.33 -12.33 -5.79
C THR A 222 -14.43 -12.92 -4.90
N GLU A 223 -14.26 -12.91 -3.58
CA GLU A 223 -15.22 -13.50 -2.61
C GLU A 223 -15.97 -12.44 -1.80
N ALA A 224 -15.30 -11.36 -1.40
CA ALA A 224 -15.81 -10.38 -0.43
C ALA A 224 -16.10 -8.98 -1.04
N GLY A 225 -15.93 -8.80 -2.35
CA GLY A 225 -16.00 -7.49 -2.98
C GLY A 225 -14.86 -6.58 -2.52
N SER A 226 -15.13 -5.28 -2.39
CA SER A 226 -14.15 -4.30 -1.95
C SER A 226 -14.17 -4.14 -0.43
N ARG A 227 -13.00 -4.20 0.21
CA ARG A 227 -12.87 -4.16 1.67
C ARG A 227 -11.53 -3.57 2.12
N VAL A 228 -11.49 -3.13 3.37
CA VAL A 228 -10.25 -2.77 4.06
C VAL A 228 -10.01 -3.74 5.20
N SER A 229 -8.80 -4.27 5.29
CA SER A 229 -8.32 -5.05 6.41
C SER A 229 -7.21 -4.30 7.14
N VAL A 230 -7.34 -4.20 8.46
CA VAL A 230 -6.34 -3.58 9.33
C VAL A 230 -5.78 -4.66 10.24
N ALA A 231 -4.53 -5.04 10.03
CA ALA A 231 -3.81 -5.99 10.88
C ALA A 231 -2.89 -5.23 11.83
N TYR A 232 -2.85 -5.63 13.10
CA TYR A 232 -2.04 -4.97 14.13
C TYR A 232 -1.45 -5.96 15.13
N ASP A 233 -0.36 -5.54 15.77
CA ASP A 233 0.28 -6.29 16.85
C ASP A 233 -0.46 -6.01 18.18
N PRO A 234 -1.17 -7.00 18.76
CA PRO A 234 -1.95 -6.80 19.98
C PRO A 234 -1.08 -6.58 21.22
N ALA A 235 0.25 -6.80 21.15
CA ALA A 235 1.18 -6.42 22.21
C ALA A 235 1.49 -4.91 22.20
N LEU A 236 1.22 -4.21 21.09
CA LEU A 236 1.55 -2.79 20.90
C LEU A 236 0.31 -1.90 20.83
N LEU A 237 -0.81 -2.42 20.33
CA LEU A 237 -2.06 -1.67 20.16
C LEU A 237 -3.25 -2.48 20.68
N ASP A 238 -4.15 -1.80 21.37
CA ASP A 238 -5.44 -2.37 21.73
C ASP A 238 -6.44 -2.28 20.55
N GLU A 239 -7.42 -3.19 20.54
CA GLU A 239 -8.43 -3.25 19.47
C GLU A 239 -9.30 -1.99 19.41
N ALA A 240 -9.57 -1.34 20.54
CA ALA A 240 -10.44 -0.17 20.60
C ALA A 240 -9.85 1.00 19.80
N ARG A 241 -8.55 1.26 19.96
CA ARG A 241 -7.79 2.27 19.20
C ARG A 241 -7.69 1.92 17.73
N VAL A 242 -7.51 0.65 17.39
CA VAL A 242 -7.50 0.20 15.98
C VAL A 242 -8.88 0.43 15.34
N ARG A 243 -9.97 0.19 16.07
CA ARG A 243 -11.34 0.48 15.62
C ARG A 243 -11.60 1.98 15.47
N GLU A 244 -10.98 2.85 16.28
CA GLU A 244 -11.04 4.30 16.08
C GLU A 244 -10.44 4.71 14.73
N TYR A 245 -9.21 4.24 14.44
CA TYR A 245 -8.60 4.44 13.14
C TYR A 245 -9.50 3.92 12.00
N ALA A 246 -10.03 2.70 12.13
CA ALA A 246 -10.89 2.10 11.10
C ALA A 246 -12.13 2.95 10.81
N ARG A 247 -12.80 3.47 11.86
CA ARG A 247 -13.94 4.40 11.69
C ARG A 247 -13.55 5.69 10.99
N HIS A 248 -12.40 6.27 11.35
CA HIS A 248 -11.91 7.47 10.65
C HIS A 248 -11.61 7.19 9.18
N PHE A 249 -11.05 6.01 8.87
CA PHE A 249 -10.73 5.65 7.49
C PHE A 249 -11.98 5.37 6.66
N GLU A 250 -12.94 4.63 7.19
CA GLU A 250 -14.25 4.39 6.55
C GLU A 250 -14.99 5.72 6.27
N ALA A 251 -15.01 6.63 7.24
CA ALA A 251 -15.60 7.97 7.06
C ALA A 251 -14.86 8.79 5.99
N ALA A 252 -13.52 8.74 5.97
CA ALA A 252 -12.72 9.44 4.98
C ALA A 252 -12.91 8.86 3.56
N LEU A 253 -13.04 7.55 3.40
CA LEU A 253 -13.38 6.92 2.11
C LEU A 253 -14.78 7.33 1.63
N THR A 254 -15.75 7.41 2.55
CA THR A 254 -17.10 7.89 2.23
C THR A 254 -17.08 9.36 1.79
N ALA A 255 -16.35 10.21 2.49
CA ALA A 255 -16.17 11.61 2.11
C ALA A 255 -15.45 11.77 0.76
N ALA A 256 -14.47 10.90 0.47
CA ALA A 256 -13.75 10.88 -0.82
C ALA A 256 -14.67 10.56 -2.02
N ALA A 257 -15.79 9.89 -1.78
CA ALA A 257 -16.79 9.57 -2.80
C ALA A 257 -17.65 10.77 -3.25
N GLY A 258 -17.45 11.96 -2.64
CA GLY A 258 -18.24 13.16 -2.94
C GLY A 258 -19.51 13.28 -2.10
N GLY A 259 -19.66 12.48 -1.04
CA GLY A 259 -20.74 12.60 -0.08
C GLY A 259 -20.56 13.81 0.84
N ALA A 260 -21.51 14.74 0.80
CA ALA A 260 -21.73 15.66 1.91
C ALA A 260 -21.96 14.85 3.20
N ALA A 261 -21.26 15.23 4.26
CA ALA A 261 -21.61 14.82 5.62
C ALA A 261 -23.02 15.31 5.99
#